data_AF-A0A967FDY1-F1
#
_entry.id   AF-A0A967FDY1-F1
#
_cell.length_a   1.000
_cell.length_b   1.000
_cell.length_c   1.000
_cell.angle_alpha   90.00
_cell.angle_beta   90.00
_cell.angle_gamma   90.00
#
_symmetry.space_group_name_H-M   'P 1'
#
loop_
_entity.id
_entity.type
_entity.pdbx_description
1 polymer ?
#
loop_
_entity_poly.entity_id
_entity_poly.type
_entity_poly.pdbx_seq_one_letter_code
_entity_poly.pdbx_strand_id
1 'polypeptide(L)' 'MQASNTPLALIVGGSSGIGKQTAMRLLNLGAEVILLAHNPKTLEN' A
#
# COMPACT_ATOMS: atom_id res chain seq x y z
N MET A 1 11.47 18.43 -11.19
CA MET A 1 10.41 17.88 -10.32
C MET A 1 11.00 17.73 -8.93
N GLN A 2 10.39 18.33 -7.91
CA GLN A 2 10.85 18.18 -6.53
C GLN A 2 10.26 16.89 -5.97
N ALA A 3 11.08 16.04 -5.36
CA ALA A 3 10.60 14.80 -4.75
C ALA A 3 9.67 15.14 -3.57
N SER A 4 8.53 14.44 -3.48
CA SER A 4 7.67 14.47 -2.31
C SER A 4 8.47 14.01 -1.09
N ASN A 5 8.30 14.69 0.05
CA ASN A 5 8.90 14.27 1.31
C ASN A 5 8.04 13.22 2.03
N THR A 6 6.90 12.84 1.45
CA THR A 6 6.03 11.78 1.95
C THR A 6 6.69 10.42 1.73
N PRO A 7 6.86 9.59 2.76
CA PRO A 7 7.37 8.23 2.59
C PRO A 7 6.47 7.42 1.66
N LEU A 8 7.07 6.71 0.70
CA LEU A 8 6.37 5.82 -0.22
C LEU A 8 6.72 4.35 0.09
N ALA A 9 5.72 3.51 0.29
CA ALA A 9 5.88 2.08 0.58
C ALA A 9 5.25 1.20 -0.50
N LEU A 10 6.01 0.22 -1.01
CA LEU A 10 5.50 -0.87 -1.84
C LEU A 10 5.18 -2.08 -0.96
N ILE A 11 3.92 -2.53 -0.97
CA ILE A 11 3.47 -3.70 -0.21
C ILE A 11 3.12 -4.84 -1.16
N VAL A 12 3.95 -5.88 -1.15
CA VAL A 12 3.72 -7.13 -1.88
C VAL A 12 2.73 -8.02 -1.10
N GLY A 13 1.79 -8.66 -1.80
CA GLY A 13 0.72 -9.42 -1.15
C GLY A 13 -0.30 -8.52 -0.44
N GLY A 14 -0.45 -7.28 -0.90
CA GLY A 14 -1.21 -6.23 -0.20
C GLY A 14 -2.73 -6.35 -0.27
N SER A 15 -3.28 -7.27 -1.07
CA SER A 15 -4.73 -7.35 -1.28
C SER A 15 -5.53 -7.94 -0.13
N SER A 16 -4.90 -8.64 0.82
CA SER A 16 -5.61 -9.29 1.93
C SER A 16 -4.72 -9.49 3.16
N GLY A 17 -5.32 -9.98 4.26
CA GLY A 17 -4.62 -10.41 5.46
C GLY A 17 -3.66 -9.35 6.02
N ILE A 18 -2.44 -9.80 6.34
CA ILE A 18 -1.40 -8.96 6.94
C ILE A 18 -0.98 -7.84 6.00
N GLY A 19 -0.75 -8.12 4.71
CA GLY A 19 -0.33 -7.10 3.74
C GLY A 19 -1.31 -5.93 3.67
N LYS A 20 -2.62 -6.21 3.65
CA LYS A 20 -3.66 -5.18 3.69
C LYS A 20 -3.63 -4.38 4.98
N GLN A 21 -3.51 -5.03 6.14
CA GLN A 21 -3.46 -4.32 7.43
C GLN A 21 -2.18 -3.49 7.60
N THR A 22 -1.04 -3.96 7.08
CA THR A 22 0.20 -3.19 7.04
C THR A 22 0.05 -1.93 6.20
N ALA A 23 -0.55 -2.04 5.00
CA ALA A 23 -0.85 -0.89 4.16
C ALA A 23 -1.74 0.13 4.89
N MET A 24 -2.83 -0.32 5.52
CA MET A 24 -3.72 0.54 6.31
C MET A 24 -2.99 1.24 7.45
N ARG A 25 -2.08 0.53 8.15
CA ARG A 25 -1.27 1.13 9.22
C ARG A 25 -0.32 2.20 8.69
N LEU A 26 0.32 1.98 7.55
CA LEU A 26 1.24 2.94 6.94
C LEU A 26 0.50 4.19 6.43
N LEU A 27 -0.67 4.01 5.80
CA LEU A 27 -1.55 5.11 5.42
C LEU A 27 -1.93 5.97 6.64
N ASN A 28 -2.30 5.33 7.76
CA ASN A 28 -2.63 6.03 9.00
C ASN A 28 -1.44 6.78 9.64
N LEU A 29 -0.21 6.43 9.27
CA LEU A 29 1.02 7.13 9.70
C LEU A 29 1.44 8.23 8.71
N GLY A 30 0.67 8.46 7.64
CA GLY A 30 0.92 9.51 6.65
C GLY A 30 1.85 9.09 5.51
N ALA A 31 2.09 7.79 5.31
CA ALA A 31 2.81 7.30 4.14
C ALA A 31 1.88 7.15 2.93
N GLU A 32 2.42 7.26 1.74
CA GLU A 32 1.80 6.77 0.51
C GLU A 32 2.10 5.29 0.33
N VAL A 33 1.13 4.53 -0.19
CA VAL A 33 1.25 3.08 -0.33
C VAL A 33 0.86 2.62 -1.74
N ILE A 34 1.70 1.78 -2.33
CA ILE A 34 1.42 1.02 -3.56
C ILE A 34 1.19 -0.43 -3.17
N LEU A 35 0.03 -0.98 -3.52
CA LEU A 35 -0.28 -2.39 -3.31
C LEU A 35 0.08 -3.20 -4.56
N LEU A 36 0.80 -4.31 -4.37
CA LEU A 36 1.04 -5.31 -5.39
C LEU A 36 0.37 -6.63 -4.98
N ALA A 37 -0.45 -7.16 -5.88
CA ALA A 37 -1.12 -8.45 -5.74
C ALA A 37 -1.19 -9.15 -7.09
N HIS A 38 -1.32 -10.47 -7.07
CA HIS A 38 -1.38 -11.28 -8.29
C HIS A 38 -2.77 -11.28 -8.95
N ASN A 39 -3.84 -11.03 -8.19
CA ASN A 39 -5.22 -11.01 -8.68
C ASN A 39 -5.73 -9.56 -8.66
N PRO A 40 -5.97 -8.91 -9.80
CA PRO A 40 -6.45 -7.53 -9.82
C PRO A 40 -7.80 -7.37 -9.13
N LYS A 41 -8.67 -8.39 -9.20
CA LYS A 41 -10.01 -8.35 -8.57
C LYS A 41 -9.96 -8.17 -7.05
N THR A 42 -8.87 -8.58 -6.39
CA THR A 42 -8.73 -8.42 -4.93
C THR A 42 -8.23 -7.04 -4.54
N LEU A 43 -7.83 -6.20 -5.50
CA LEU A 43 -7.46 -4.79 -5.31
C LEU A 43 -8.64 -3.83 -5.58
N GLU A 44 -9.69 -4.28 -6.26
CA GLU A 44 -10.83 -3.48 -6.74
C GLU A 44 -11.97 -3.34 -5.69
N ASN A 45 -11.65 -3.25 -4.39
CA ASN A 45 -12.67 -3.06 -3.34
C ASN A 45 -13.09 -1.61 -3.17
#